data_AF-A0ABD3Z900-F1
#
_entry.id   AF-A0ABD3Z900-F1
#
_cell.length_a   1.000
_cell.length_b   1.000
_cell.length_c   1.000
_cell.angle_alpha   90.00
_cell.angle_beta   90.00
_cell.angle_gamma   90.00
#
_symmetry.space_group_name_H-M   'P 1'
#
loop_
_entity.id
_entity.type
_entity.pdbx_description
1 polymer ?
#
loop_
_entity_poly.entity_id
_entity_poly.type
_entity_poly.pdbx_seq_one_letter_code
_entity_poly.pdbx_strand_id
1 'polypeptide(L)'
;MSNIDKRALREAADAANKSSWGRWESYHPHKGARGYEVKVGVRAVAQHCLKVDAAFIAVANPAAVLALLDELEAAEKRIAELEAVKCKLSDSKLLSLAKDIVENLVDTGGSDPEYTQQYVGWTCKRIRTAAGKGE
;
A
#
# COMPACT_ATOMS: atom_id res chain seq x y z
N MET A 1 2.57 -11.37 6.08
CA MET A 1 2.93 -9.94 6.15
C MET A 1 3.97 -9.77 7.24
N SER A 2 5.06 -9.06 6.93
CA SER A 2 6.11 -8.74 7.90
C SER A 2 5.49 -7.98 9.08
N ASN A 3 5.66 -8.50 10.30
CA ASN A 3 5.17 -7.87 11.54
C ASN A 3 6.10 -6.72 11.95
N ILE A 4 6.32 -5.77 11.03
CA ILE A 4 7.13 -4.59 11.29
C ILE A 4 6.22 -3.56 11.94
N ASP A 5 6.55 -3.17 13.16
CA ASP A 5 5.91 -2.04 13.83
C ASP A 5 6.36 -0.74 13.16
N LYS A 6 5.54 -0.24 12.22
CA LYS A 6 5.81 0.99 11.47
C LYS A 6 5.88 2.22 12.37
N ARG A 7 5.12 2.23 13.48
CA ARG A 7 5.12 3.34 14.43
C ARG A 7 6.42 3.37 15.21
N ALA A 8 6.84 2.22 15.74
CA ALA A 8 8.14 2.11 16.41
C ALA A 8 9.29 2.47 15.45
N LEU A 9 9.20 2.06 14.18
CA LEU A 9 10.19 2.41 13.17
C LEU A 9 10.22 3.93 12.89
N ARG A 10 9.07 4.57 12.82
CA ARG A 10 8.95 6.03 12.63
C ARG A 10 9.53 6.80 13.82
N GLU A 11 9.20 6.39 15.03
CA GLU A 11 9.73 6.99 16.26
C GLU A 11 11.26 6.84 16.34
N ALA A 12 11.78 5.66 15.99
CA ALA A 12 13.21 5.41 15.92
C ALA A 12 13.90 6.28 14.84
N ALA A 13 13.31 6.39 13.66
CA ALA A 13 13.83 7.23 12.59
C ALA A 13 13.82 8.73 12.97
N ASP A 14 12.75 9.23 13.55
CA ASP A 14 12.68 10.62 14.03
C ASP A 14 13.69 10.91 15.14
N ALA A 15 13.87 9.99 16.09
CA ALA A 15 14.88 10.12 17.15
C ALA A 15 16.30 10.12 16.56
N ALA A 16 16.56 9.23 15.60
CA ALA A 16 17.83 9.11 14.90
C ALA A 16 18.13 10.37 14.06
N ASN A 17 17.13 10.97 13.41
CA ASN A 17 17.25 12.20 12.63
C ASN A 17 17.50 13.44 13.50
N LYS A 18 16.98 13.44 14.74
CA LYS A 18 17.22 14.50 15.74
C LYS A 18 18.54 14.34 16.50
N SER A 19 19.11 13.13 16.52
CA SER A 19 20.30 12.83 17.30
C SER A 19 21.56 13.52 16.75
N SER A 20 22.44 13.97 17.64
CA SER A 20 23.63 14.77 17.32
C SER A 20 24.87 13.94 16.94
N TRP A 21 24.71 12.63 16.74
CA TRP A 21 25.81 11.67 16.55
C TRP A 21 26.55 11.82 15.21
N GLY A 22 26.10 12.69 14.31
CA GLY A 22 26.75 12.98 13.04
C GLY A 22 25.78 13.21 11.90
N ARG A 23 26.27 13.66 10.75
CA ARG A 23 25.47 13.55 9.52
C ARG A 23 25.41 12.09 9.11
N TRP A 24 24.29 11.66 8.53
CA TRP A 24 24.12 10.34 7.89
C TRP A 24 24.92 10.21 6.58
N GLU A 25 26.12 10.77 6.55
CA GLU A 25 27.04 10.69 5.44
C GLU A 25 27.88 9.42 5.60
N SER A 26 28.19 8.78 4.47
CA SER A 26 29.04 7.61 4.46
C SER A 26 30.44 8.03 4.91
N TYR A 27 30.98 7.32 5.90
CA TYR A 27 32.37 7.52 6.29
C TYR A 27 33.28 7.04 5.16
N HIS A 28 34.06 7.97 4.62
CA HIS A 28 35.12 7.66 3.68
C HIS A 28 36.44 7.73 4.45
N PRO A 29 37.08 6.60 4.79
CA PRO A 29 38.42 6.62 5.35
C PRO A 29 39.34 7.41 4.41
N HIS A 30 40.12 8.33 4.96
CA HIS A 30 41.09 9.07 4.16
C HIS A 30 42.20 8.14 3.65
N LYS A 31 42.75 8.45 2.47
CA LYS A 31 43.93 7.79 1.88
C LYS A 31 45.09 7.73 2.89
N GLY A 32 45.59 6.53 3.17
CA GLY A 32 46.86 6.33 3.87
C GLY A 32 48.08 6.36 2.93
N ALA A 33 49.19 6.91 3.43
CA ALA A 33 50.57 7.00 2.91
C ALA A 33 50.87 7.81 1.61
N ARG A 34 49.88 8.24 0.82
CA ARG A 34 50.08 8.92 -0.49
C ARG A 34 49.77 10.44 -0.54
N GLY A 35 49.73 11.13 0.60
CA GLY A 35 49.72 12.61 0.68
C GLY A 35 48.36 13.32 0.54
N TYR A 36 47.49 13.25 1.56
CA TYR A 36 46.33 14.16 1.73
C TYR A 36 45.98 14.38 3.22
N GLU A 37 45.33 15.51 3.53
CA GLU A 37 45.03 16.07 4.87
C GLU A 37 44.00 15.31 5.71
N VAL A 38 44.18 15.37 7.04
CA VAL A 38 43.38 14.68 8.08
C VAL A 38 42.29 15.61 8.61
N LYS A 39 41.01 15.26 8.44
CA LYS A 39 39.91 15.96 9.12
C LYS A 39 39.59 15.29 10.45
N VAL A 40 40.20 15.79 11.52
CA VAL A 40 39.84 15.43 12.91
C VAL A 40 38.46 16.03 13.23
N GLY A 41 37.51 15.22 13.71
CA GLY A 41 36.22 15.71 14.23
C GLY A 41 34.98 15.50 13.35
N VAL A 42 35.06 14.76 12.24
CA VAL A 42 33.87 14.41 11.45
C VAL A 42 33.10 13.28 12.15
N ARG A 43 31.94 13.62 12.71
CA ARG A 43 30.97 12.66 13.24
C ARG A 43 30.23 12.00 12.07
N ALA A 44 30.65 10.80 11.67
CA ALA A 44 29.99 10.00 10.65
C ALA A 44 29.42 8.72 11.28
N VAL A 45 28.15 8.42 10.98
CA VAL A 45 27.42 7.32 11.61
C VAL A 45 28.05 5.95 11.31
N ALA A 46 28.75 5.81 10.18
CA ALA A 46 29.30 4.54 9.70
C ALA A 46 30.85 4.48 9.73
N GLN A 47 31.51 5.05 10.74
CA GLN A 47 32.98 5.17 10.80
C GLN A 47 33.73 3.82 10.74
N HIS A 48 33.15 2.75 11.27
CA HIS A 48 33.76 1.41 11.34
C HIS A 48 33.16 0.39 10.35
N CYS A 49 32.33 0.84 9.40
CA CYS A 49 31.74 -0.03 8.39
C CYS A 49 32.68 -0.20 7.18
N LEU A 50 32.54 -1.31 6.44
CA LEU A 50 33.18 -1.44 5.12
C LEU A 50 32.63 -0.35 4.19
N LYS A 51 33.40 0.04 3.16
CA LYS A 51 33.04 1.13 2.25
C LYS A 51 31.64 0.96 1.62
N VAL A 52 31.30 -0.27 1.26
CA VAL A 52 29.99 -0.60 0.65
C VAL A 52 28.85 -0.46 1.67
N ASP A 53 29.05 -0.94 2.90
CA ASP A 53 28.05 -0.87 3.96
C ASP A 53 27.82 0.58 4.42
N ALA A 54 28.90 1.37 4.53
CA ALA A 54 28.82 2.78 4.88
C ALA A 54 28.02 3.59 3.85
N ALA A 55 28.20 3.30 2.56
CA ALA A 55 27.43 3.92 1.49
C ALA A 55 25.94 3.54 1.56
N PHE A 56 25.65 2.26 1.79
CA PHE A 56 24.27 1.81 1.96
C PHE A 56 23.59 2.46 3.16
N ILE A 57 24.22 2.48 4.34
CA ILE A 57 23.67 3.09 5.56
C ILE A 57 23.43 4.59 5.39
N ALA A 58 24.29 5.29 4.64
CA ALA A 58 24.12 6.70 4.36
C ALA A 58 22.91 7.00 3.47
N VAL A 59 22.62 6.12 2.52
CA VAL A 59 21.42 6.21 1.67
C VAL A 59 20.18 5.76 2.44
N ALA A 60 20.26 4.67 3.20
CA ALA A 60 19.22 4.15 4.08
C ALA A 60 19.15 4.93 5.41
N ASN A 61 19.31 6.24 5.35
CA ASN A 61 19.26 7.12 6.50
C ASN A 61 17.80 7.28 7.03
N PRO A 62 17.62 7.84 8.23
CA PRO A 62 16.29 8.03 8.80
C PRO A 62 15.34 8.85 7.93
N ALA A 63 15.84 9.83 7.17
CA ALA A 63 15.01 10.61 6.26
C ALA A 63 14.45 9.75 5.11
N ALA A 64 15.28 8.85 4.55
CA ALA A 64 14.85 7.88 3.55
C ALA A 64 13.83 6.88 4.12
N VAL A 65 14.04 6.41 5.37
CA VAL A 65 13.09 5.52 6.05
C VAL A 65 11.74 6.22 6.26
N LEU A 66 11.72 7.48 6.69
CA LEU A 66 10.50 8.26 6.86
C LEU A 66 9.77 8.47 5.52
N ALA A 67 10.49 8.80 4.45
CA ALA A 67 9.92 8.95 3.12
C ALA A 67 9.28 7.64 2.61
N LEU A 68 9.93 6.50 2.80
CA LEU A 68 9.38 5.20 2.43
C LEU A 68 8.15 4.82 3.27
N LEU A 69 8.12 5.19 4.55
CA LEU A 69 6.94 5.00 5.40
C LEU A 69 5.76 5.86 4.91
N ASP A 70 6.00 7.11 4.51
CA ASP A 70 4.99 7.99 3.95
C ASP A 70 4.42 7.47 2.63
N GLU A 71 5.28 7.00 1.72
CA GLU A 71 4.87 6.36 0.46
C GLU A 71 4.04 5.10 0.72
N LEU A 72 4.43 4.29 1.70
CA LEU A 72 3.71 3.07 2.06
C LEU A 72 2.33 3.37 2.65
N GLU A 73 2.22 4.34 3.56
CA GLU A 73 0.94 4.79 4.10
C GLU A 73 0.03 5.38 3.01
N ALA A 74 0.58 6.11 2.05
CA ALA A 74 -0.16 6.64 0.91
C ALA A 74 -0.68 5.51 -0.01
N ALA A 75 0.14 4.49 -0.27
CA ALA A 75 -0.26 3.31 -1.03
C ALA A 75 -1.38 2.53 -0.32
N GLU A 76 -1.28 2.34 1.00
CA GLU A 76 -2.32 1.68 1.80
C GLU A 76 -3.64 2.45 1.78
N LYS A 77 -3.59 3.78 1.91
CA LYS A 77 -4.79 4.63 1.75
C LYS A 77 -5.40 4.47 0.36
N ARG A 78 -4.58 4.46 -0.69
CA ARG A 78 -5.06 4.30 -2.06
C ARG A 78 -5.72 2.93 -2.27
N ILE A 79 -5.18 1.87 -1.70
CA ILE A 79 -5.78 0.53 -1.74
C ILE A 79 -7.16 0.57 -1.05
N ALA A 80 -7.23 1.12 0.17
CA ALA A 80 -8.50 1.21 0.90
C ALA A 80 -9.56 2.03 0.14
N GLU A 81 -9.18 3.14 -0.51
CA GLU A 81 -10.08 3.91 -1.38
C GLU A 81 -10.59 3.09 -2.56
N LEU A 82 -9.71 2.38 -3.25
CA LEU A 82 -10.07 1.54 -4.40
C LEU A 82 -10.99 0.39 -3.98
N GLU A 83 -10.74 -0.23 -2.83
CA GLU A 83 -11.61 -1.25 -2.27
C GLU A 83 -13.00 -0.69 -1.90
N ALA A 84 -13.06 0.50 -1.30
CA ALA A 84 -14.32 1.17 -1.00
C ALA A 84 -15.11 1.54 -2.27
N VAL A 85 -14.43 2.03 -3.31
CA VAL A 85 -15.05 2.32 -4.62
C VAL A 85 -15.54 1.04 -5.29
N LYS A 86 -14.74 -0.03 -5.26
CA LYS A 86 -15.13 -1.35 -5.79
C LYS A 86 -16.40 -1.86 -5.11
N CYS A 87 -16.49 -1.75 -3.77
CA CYS A 87 -17.68 -2.15 -3.01
C CYS A 87 -18.92 -1.31 -3.38
N LYS A 88 -18.77 0.01 -3.47
CA LYS A 88 -19.89 0.89 -3.87
C LYS A 88 -20.38 0.60 -5.29
N LEU A 89 -19.45 0.31 -6.20
CA LEU A 89 -19.78 -0.03 -7.59
C LEU A 89 -20.47 -1.41 -7.68
N SER A 90 -20.06 -2.38 -6.87
CA SER A 90 -20.78 -3.66 -6.80
C SER A 90 -22.19 -3.49 -6.24
N ASP A 91 -22.35 -2.68 -5.19
CA ASP A 91 -23.65 -2.45 -4.56
C ASP A 91 -24.63 -1.74 -5.51
N SER A 92 -24.17 -0.70 -6.22
CA SER A 92 -25.01 0.00 -7.20
C SER A 92 -25.39 -0.88 -8.39
N LYS A 93 -24.47 -1.74 -8.86
CA LYS A 93 -24.73 -2.71 -9.93
C LYS A 93 -25.70 -3.81 -9.50
N LEU A 94 -25.63 -4.26 -8.24
CA LEU A 94 -26.61 -5.20 -7.68
C LEU A 94 -27.99 -4.53 -7.56
N LEU A 95 -28.03 -3.27 -7.12
CA LEU A 95 -29.27 -2.52 -6.94
C LEU A 95 -29.96 -2.21 -8.28
N SER A 96 -29.21 -1.86 -9.33
CA SER A 96 -29.77 -1.70 -10.68
C SER A 96 -30.31 -3.02 -11.22
N LEU A 97 -29.58 -4.11 -11.01
CA LEU A 97 -30.01 -5.44 -11.46
C LEU A 97 -31.26 -5.91 -10.70
N ALA A 98 -31.36 -5.60 -9.41
CA ALA A 98 -32.55 -5.88 -8.61
C ALA A 98 -33.76 -5.06 -9.09
N LYS A 99 -33.58 -3.77 -9.41
CA LYS A 99 -34.64 -2.92 -9.98
C LYS A 99 -35.14 -3.44 -11.32
N ASP A 100 -34.23 -3.76 -12.24
CA ASP A 100 -34.58 -4.35 -13.54
C ASP A 100 -35.40 -5.64 -13.36
N ILE A 101 -35.03 -6.50 -12.42
CA ILE A 101 -35.77 -7.74 -12.14
C ILE A 101 -37.18 -7.43 -11.62
N VAL A 102 -37.32 -6.48 -10.69
CA VAL A 102 -38.61 -6.11 -10.11
C VAL A 102 -39.52 -5.47 -11.17
N GLU A 103 -39.02 -4.54 -11.98
CA GLU A 103 -39.81 -3.88 -13.04
C GLU A 103 -40.32 -4.90 -14.06
N ASN A 104 -39.47 -5.81 -14.53
CA ASN A 104 -39.90 -6.85 -15.47
C ASN A 104 -40.90 -7.85 -14.87
N LEU A 105 -40.81 -8.13 -13.56
CA LEU A 105 -41.78 -8.99 -12.86
C LEU A 105 -43.14 -8.28 -12.68
N VAL A 106 -43.15 -6.96 -12.50
CA VAL A 106 -44.38 -6.17 -12.39
C VAL A 106 -45.10 -6.06 -13.74
N ASP A 107 -44.36 -5.88 -14.83
CA ASP A 107 -44.93 -5.75 -16.19
C ASP A 107 -45.56 -7.05 -16.73
N THR A 108 -45.18 -8.21 -16.19
CA THR A 108 -45.72 -9.52 -16.58
C THR A 108 -47.01 -9.90 -15.85
N GLY A 109 -47.48 -9.03 -14.94
CA GLY A 109 -48.83 -9.11 -14.35
C GLY A 109 -49.06 -10.26 -13.37
N GLY A 110 -48.03 -11.02 -12.97
CA GLY A 110 -48.11 -12.04 -11.92
C GLY A 110 -49.18 -13.12 -12.11
N SER A 111 -49.76 -13.25 -13.31
CA SER A 111 -50.99 -14.01 -13.50
C SER A 111 -50.75 -15.51 -13.77
N ASP A 112 -49.50 -15.91 -14.01
CA ASP A 112 -49.09 -17.30 -14.24
C ASP A 112 -47.90 -17.68 -13.33
N PRO A 113 -48.10 -18.55 -12.32
CA PRO A 113 -47.07 -19.02 -11.39
C PRO A 113 -45.86 -19.67 -12.07
N GLU A 114 -46.06 -20.33 -13.21
CA GLU A 114 -45.02 -21.07 -13.93
C GLU A 114 -44.02 -20.12 -14.62
N TYR A 115 -44.53 -19.02 -15.17
CA TYR A 115 -43.72 -17.96 -15.76
C TYR A 115 -42.83 -17.26 -14.72
N THR A 116 -43.38 -16.94 -13.54
CA THR A 116 -42.59 -16.37 -12.42
C THR A 116 -41.47 -17.29 -11.96
N GLN A 117 -41.70 -18.60 -11.85
CA GLN A 117 -40.64 -19.55 -11.49
C GLN A 117 -39.54 -19.63 -12.55
N GLN A 118 -39.90 -19.66 -13.83
CA GLN A 118 -38.91 -19.67 -14.92
C GLN A 118 -38.10 -18.37 -14.95
N TYR A 119 -38.74 -17.22 -14.73
CA TYR A 119 -38.06 -15.92 -14.71
C TYR A 119 -37.10 -15.80 -13.52
N VAL A 120 -37.51 -16.23 -12.32
CA VAL A 120 -36.62 -16.32 -11.13
C VAL A 120 -35.46 -17.28 -11.40
N GLY A 121 -35.70 -18.43 -12.03
CA GLY A 121 -34.64 -19.37 -12.41
C GLY A 121 -33.63 -18.77 -13.41
N TRP A 122 -34.12 -18.04 -14.42
CA TRP A 122 -33.31 -17.38 -15.43
C TRP A 122 -32.46 -16.23 -14.83
N THR A 123 -33.06 -15.40 -13.98
CA THR A 123 -32.36 -14.30 -13.29
C THR A 123 -31.29 -14.82 -12.34
N CYS A 124 -31.58 -15.85 -11.53
CA CYS A 124 -30.60 -16.52 -10.68
C CYS A 124 -29.43 -17.13 -11.47
N LYS A 125 -29.67 -17.59 -12.70
CA LYS A 125 -28.62 -18.08 -13.60
C LYS A 125 -27.75 -16.93 -14.10
N ARG A 126 -28.36 -15.81 -14.52
CA ARG A 126 -27.65 -14.60 -14.98
C ARG A 126 -26.77 -13.99 -13.88
N ILE A 127 -27.26 -13.94 -12.64
CA ILE A 127 -26.49 -13.44 -11.49
C ILE A 127 -25.27 -14.32 -11.23
N ARG A 128 -25.43 -15.65 -11.23
CA ARG A 128 -24.31 -16.59 -11.07
C ARG A 128 -23.25 -16.43 -12.16
N THR A 129 -23.65 -16.25 -13.42
CA THR A 129 -22.72 -16.02 -14.53
C THR A 129 -22.01 -14.66 -14.44
N ALA A 130 -22.69 -13.63 -13.93
CA ALA A 130 -22.09 -12.30 -13.72
C ALA A 130 -21.13 -12.27 -12.51
N ALA A 131 -21.41 -13.05 -11.47
CA ALA A 131 -20.55 -13.19 -10.28
C ALA A 131 -19.29 -14.04 -10.56
N GLY A 132 -19.38 -15.03 -11.45
CA GLY A 132 -18.27 -15.93 -11.80
C GLY A 132 -17.28 -15.40 -12.87
N LYS A 133 -17.44 -14.17 -13.37
CA LYS A 133 -16.56 -13.57 -14.40
C LYS A 133 -15.61 -12.48 -13.85
N GLY A 134 -15.33 -12.51 -12.56
CA GLY A 134 -14.37 -11.61 -11.91
C GLY A 134 -13.04 -12.32 -11.59
N GLU A 135 -12.36 -12.85 -12.62
CA GLU A 135 -10.95 -13.26 -12.58
C GLU A 135 -10.20 -12.64 -13.75
#